data_AF-A0A955MAL3-F1
#
_entry.id   AF-A0A955MAL3-F1
#
_cell.length_a   1.000
_cell.length_b   1.000
_cell.length_c   1.000
_cell.angle_alpha   90.00
_cell.angle_beta   90.00
_cell.angle_gamma   90.00
#
_symmetry.space_group_name_H-M   'P 1'
#
loop_
_entity.id
_entity.type
_entity.pdbx_description
1 polymer ?
#
loop_
_entity_poly.entity_id
_entity_poly.type
_entity_poly.pdbx_seq_one_letter_code
_entity_poly.pdbx_strand_id
1 'polypeptide(L)'
;MKRPIINIIVDTLSLMVFTVMISTGLILRFVLPPGSGGGEFHGVGGRRSIDVFTGLTRHQWGDIHFFISILFLTLLLIHIILHWAWIKAMVFGTAEHPQKMRRKIIMVFVLLWILLAILFPLLIPKGTM
;
A
#
# COMPACT_ATOMS: atom_id res chain seq x y z
N MET A 1 23.53 -0.44 18.38
CA MET A 1 22.84 -1.74 18.25
C MET A 1 23.48 -2.55 17.13
N LYS A 2 23.50 -3.89 17.20
CA LYS A 2 24.05 -4.73 16.11
C LYS A 2 23.13 -4.63 14.88
N ARG A 3 23.69 -4.45 13.67
CA ARG A 3 22.92 -4.32 12.41
C ARG A 3 21.84 -5.40 12.21
N PRO A 4 22.08 -6.70 12.50
CA PRO A 4 21.05 -7.73 12.35
C PRO A 4 19.81 -7.53 13.23
N ILE A 5 19.98 -6.96 14.43
CA ILE A 5 18.87 -6.68 15.36
C ILE A 5 17.98 -5.57 14.78
N ILE A 6 18.59 -4.52 14.22
CA ILE A 6 17.84 -3.43 13.58
C ILE A 6 17.01 -3.97 12.41
N ASN A 7 17.59 -4.83 11.57
CA ASN A 7 16.87 -5.44 10.45
C ASN A 7 15.66 -6.25 10.95
N ILE A 8 15.84 -7.15 11.92
CA ILE A 8 14.74 -7.96 12.46
C ILE A 8 13.62 -7.09 13.04
N ILE A 9 13.97 -6.01 13.74
CA ILE A 9 12.98 -5.08 14.30
C ILE A 9 12.21 -4.38 13.18
N VAL A 10 12.91 -3.81 12.21
CA VAL A 10 12.27 -3.09 11.09
C VAL A 10 11.39 -4.02 10.28
N ASP A 11 11.84 -5.25 10.00
CA ASP A 11 11.09 -6.23 9.22
C ASP A 11 9.83 -6.68 9.95
N THR A 12 9.95 -6.95 11.26
CA THR A 12 8.83 -7.37 12.11
C THR A 12 7.79 -6.26 12.24
N LEU A 13 8.24 -5.02 12.51
CA LEU A 13 7.35 -3.86 12.57
C LEU A 13 6.69 -3.59 11.22
N SER A 14 7.43 -3.70 10.12
CA SER A 14 6.88 -3.54 8.77
C SER A 14 5.76 -4.56 8.53
N LEU A 15 5.97 -5.82 8.91
CA LEU A 15 4.96 -6.87 8.76
C LEU A 15 3.71 -6.58 9.59
N MET A 16 3.87 -6.18 10.85
CA MET A 16 2.73 -5.83 11.72
C MET A 16 1.92 -4.67 11.15
N VAL A 17 2.58 -3.57 10.76
CA VAL A 17 1.91 -2.40 10.20
C VAL A 17 1.25 -2.74 8.85
N PHE A 18 1.89 -3.57 8.02
CA PHE A 18 1.31 -4.06 6.77
C PHE A 18 -0.01 -4.82 6.99
N THR A 19 -0.05 -5.71 7.98
CA THR A 19 -1.27 -6.45 8.31
C THR A 19 -2.40 -5.49 8.70
N VAL A 20 -2.12 -4.50 9.56
CA VAL A 20 -3.14 -3.50 9.96
C VAL A 20 -3.57 -2.64 8.76
N MET A 21 -2.65 -2.24 7.90
CA MET A 21 -2.95 -1.48 6.68
C MET A 21 -3.89 -2.27 5.75
N ILE A 22 -3.64 -3.57 5.54
CA ILE A 22 -4.54 -4.43 4.77
C ILE A 22 -5.90 -4.51 5.45
N SER A 23 -5.94 -4.81 6.76
CA SER A 23 -7.20 -4.94 7.49
C SER A 23 -8.06 -3.68 7.40
N THR A 24 -7.46 -2.50 7.54
CA THR A 24 -8.18 -1.22 7.40
C THR A 24 -8.66 -0.97 5.97
N GLY A 25 -7.88 -1.34 4.95
CA GLY A 25 -8.32 -1.31 3.55
C GLY A 25 -9.49 -2.25 3.26
N LEU A 26 -9.48 -3.46 3.84
CA LEU A 26 -10.57 -4.42 3.74
C LEU A 26 -11.85 -3.91 4.44
N ILE A 27 -11.71 -3.29 5.61
CA ILE A 27 -12.82 -2.63 6.30
C ILE A 27 -13.44 -1.55 5.39
N LEU A 28 -12.62 -0.66 4.84
CA LEU A 28 -13.09 0.41 3.94
C LEU A 28 -13.69 -0.09 2.62
N ARG A 29 -13.35 -1.31 2.20
CA ARG A 29 -13.87 -1.91 0.96
C ARG A 29 -15.16 -2.69 1.20
N PHE A 30 -15.21 -3.50 2.25
CA PHE A 30 -16.26 -4.50 2.46
C PHE A 30 -17.20 -4.18 3.61
N VAL A 31 -16.73 -3.44 4.63
CA VAL A 31 -17.55 -3.07 5.80
C VAL A 31 -18.13 -1.67 5.62
N LEU A 32 -17.34 -0.72 5.09
CA LEU A 32 -17.73 0.67 4.87
C LEU A 32 -17.52 1.09 3.39
N PRO A 33 -18.25 0.48 2.44
CA PRO A 33 -18.06 0.75 1.01
C PRO A 33 -18.32 2.23 0.65
N PRO A 34 -17.81 2.71 -0.50
CA PRO A 34 -18.05 4.10 -0.95
C PRO A 34 -19.54 4.46 -0.93
N GLY A 35 -19.88 5.66 -0.44
CA GLY A 35 -21.27 6.13 -0.29
C GLY A 35 -21.92 5.83 1.07
N SER A 36 -21.28 5.01 1.92
CA SER A 36 -21.76 4.71 3.29
C SER A 36 -21.53 5.84 4.31
N GLY A 37 -20.75 6.86 3.96
CA GLY A 37 -20.21 7.87 4.88
C GLY A 37 -20.58 9.35 4.62
N GLY A 38 -21.49 9.67 3.70
CA GLY A 38 -21.97 11.05 3.52
C GLY A 38 -22.89 11.20 2.29
N GLY A 39 -23.95 12.02 2.29
CA GLY A 39 -24.33 13.04 3.28
C GLY A 39 -25.84 13.08 3.56
N GLU A 40 -26.23 14.06 4.37
CA GLU A 40 -27.62 14.48 4.59
C GLU A 40 -28.33 14.69 3.25
N PHE A 41 -28.97 13.64 2.73
CA PHE A 41 -30.02 13.83 1.75
C PHE A 41 -31.26 14.23 2.56
N HIS A 42 -31.45 15.55 2.75
CA HIS A 42 -32.76 16.13 3.04
C HIS A 42 -33.65 16.02 1.80
N GLY A 43 -33.80 14.81 1.26
CA GLY A 43 -34.83 14.47 0.30
C GLY A 43 -36.04 13.98 1.04
N VAL A 44 -37.20 14.44 0.61
CA VAL A 44 -38.53 14.02 1.08
C VAL A 44 -38.61 12.49 0.99
N GLY A 45 -38.44 11.77 2.10
CA GLY A 45 -38.79 10.33 2.18
C GLY A 45 -37.83 9.31 2.81
N GLY A 46 -36.85 9.64 3.68
CA GLY A 46 -36.26 8.57 4.52
C GLY A 46 -34.90 8.87 5.18
N ARG A 47 -34.81 8.63 6.49
CA ARG A 47 -33.56 8.65 7.28
C ARG A 47 -32.56 7.63 6.71
N ARG A 48 -31.49 8.07 6.04
CA ARG A 48 -30.30 7.23 5.83
C ARG A 48 -29.45 7.26 7.10
N SER A 49 -29.32 6.12 7.78
CA SER A 49 -28.36 5.95 8.87
C SER A 49 -26.93 6.02 8.30
N ILE A 50 -26.05 6.78 8.94
CA ILE A 50 -24.62 6.78 8.64
C ILE A 50 -24.07 5.41 9.07
N ASP A 51 -23.41 4.69 8.17
CA ASP A 51 -22.77 3.43 8.55
C ASP A 51 -21.55 3.74 9.41
N VAL A 52 -21.56 3.20 10.62
CA VAL A 52 -20.49 3.36 11.62
C VAL A 52 -19.93 1.99 11.97
N PHE A 53 -18.59 1.87 11.97
CA PHE A 53 -17.89 0.68 12.42
C PHE A 53 -17.01 1.06 13.62
N THR A 54 -17.19 0.36 14.74
CA THR A 54 -16.54 0.68 16.04
C THR A 54 -16.78 2.13 16.51
N GLY A 55 -17.90 2.73 16.11
CA GLY A 55 -18.23 4.12 16.44
C GLY A 55 -17.56 5.18 15.55
N LEU A 56 -16.81 4.76 14.52
CA LEU A 56 -16.17 5.66 13.56
C LEU A 56 -16.86 5.57 12.20
N THR A 57 -16.98 6.72 11.53
CA THR A 57 -17.49 6.80 10.17
C THR A 57 -16.46 6.27 9.16
N ARG A 58 -16.92 6.03 7.93
CA ARG A 58 -16.03 5.70 6.80
C ARG A 58 -14.91 6.72 6.61
N HIS A 59 -15.20 8.01 6.77
CA HIS A 59 -14.19 9.05 6.56
C HIS A 59 -13.07 8.95 7.59
N GLN A 60 -13.43 8.78 8.87
CA GLN A 60 -12.46 8.61 9.96
C GLN A 60 -11.63 7.33 9.81
N TRP A 61 -12.24 6.21 9.40
CA TRP A 61 -11.48 5.00 9.04
C TRP A 61 -10.54 5.23 7.85
N GLY A 62 -10.94 6.10 6.91
CA GLY A 62 -10.11 6.56 5.80
C GLY A 62 -8.86 7.28 6.30
N ASP A 63 -8.99 8.20 7.25
CA ASP A 63 -7.87 8.93 7.84
C ASP A 63 -6.92 7.97 8.58
N ILE A 64 -7.47 7.04 9.37
CA ILE A 64 -6.68 6.01 10.06
C ILE A 64 -5.89 5.17 9.04
N HIS A 65 -6.56 4.68 7.99
CA HIS A 65 -5.92 3.90 6.93
C HIS A 65 -4.80 4.70 6.23
N PHE A 66 -5.03 5.99 5.98
CA PHE A 66 -4.06 6.87 5.35
C PHE A 66 -2.78 7.04 6.20
N PHE A 67 -2.91 7.36 7.49
CA PHE A 67 -1.73 7.51 8.36
C PHE A 67 -0.98 6.19 8.56
N ILE A 68 -1.69 5.07 8.66
CA ILE A 68 -1.06 3.74 8.71
C ILE A 68 -0.31 3.44 7.41
N SER A 69 -0.84 3.85 6.25
CA SER A 69 -0.18 3.69 4.95
C SER A 69 1.09 4.54 4.85
N ILE A 70 1.10 5.77 5.36
CA ILE A 70 2.32 6.60 5.44
C ILE A 70 3.37 5.96 6.34
N LEU A 71 2.96 5.45 7.51
CA LEU A 71 3.86 4.76 8.42
C LEU A 71 4.46 3.51 7.77
N PHE A 72 3.63 2.70 7.10
CA PHE A 72 4.08 1.53 6.35
C PHE A 72 5.09 1.91 5.27
N LEU A 73 4.79 2.94 4.46
CA LEU A 73 5.68 3.40 3.41
C LEU A 73 7.04 3.85 3.97
N THR A 74 7.03 4.55 5.11
CA THR A 74 8.25 4.98 5.79
C THR A 74 9.09 3.79 6.25
N LEU A 75 8.47 2.79 6.88
CA LEU A 75 9.15 1.56 7.30
C LEU A 75 9.68 0.76 6.10
N LEU A 76 8.92 0.70 5.00
CA LEU A 76 9.33 0.03 3.77
C LEU A 76 10.56 0.70 3.13
N LEU A 77 10.62 2.04 3.13
CA LEU A 77 11.81 2.76 2.66
C LEU A 77 13.03 2.45 3.51
N ILE A 78 12.89 2.45 4.84
CA ILE A 78 13.95 2.08 5.77
C ILE A 78 14.41 0.64 5.51
N HIS A 79 13.47 -0.30 5.36
CA HIS A 79 13.76 -1.70 5.02
C HIS A 79 14.60 -1.80 3.73
N ILE A 80 14.20 -1.12 2.64
CA ILE A 80 14.94 -1.14 1.38
C ILE A 80 16.36 -0.59 1.56
N ILE A 81 16.52 0.51 2.30
CA ILE A 81 17.84 1.11 2.58
C ILE A 81 18.73 0.12 3.35
N LEU A 82 18.20 -0.53 4.38
CA LEU A 82 18.94 -1.52 5.18
C LEU A 82 19.35 -2.74 4.34
N HIS A 83 18.50 -3.17 3.41
CA HIS A 83 18.73 -4.32 2.55
C HIS A 83 19.42 -3.98 1.22
N TRP A 84 19.82 -2.73 0.99
CA TRP A 84 20.35 -2.27 -0.30
C TRP A 84 21.56 -3.07 -0.81
N ALA A 85 22.47 -3.46 0.09
CA ALA A 85 23.62 -4.29 -0.29
C ALA A 85 23.21 -5.67 -0.80
N TRP A 86 22.23 -6.30 -0.14
CA TRP A 86 21.66 -7.57 -0.56
C TRP A 86 20.93 -7.42 -1.91
N ILE A 87 20.14 -6.36 -2.09
CA ILE A 87 19.46 -6.06 -3.35
C ILE A 87 20.49 -5.93 -4.48
N LYS A 88 21.58 -5.17 -4.29
CA LYS A 88 22.64 -5.05 -5.31
C LYS A 88 23.25 -6.41 -5.66
N ALA A 89 23.58 -7.23 -4.68
CA ALA A 89 24.11 -8.58 -4.93
C ALA A 89 23.08 -9.45 -5.69
N MET A 90 21.79 -9.35 -5.34
CA MET A 90 20.70 -10.08 -5.97
C MET A 90 20.24 -9.50 -7.32
N VAL A 91 20.68 -8.31 -7.73
CA VAL A 91 20.36 -7.77 -9.06
C VAL A 91 21.56 -7.92 -9.99
N PHE A 92 22.75 -7.57 -9.53
CA PHE A 92 23.93 -7.48 -10.39
C PHE A 92 24.82 -8.74 -10.36
N GLY A 93 24.77 -9.53 -9.29
CA GLY A 93 25.71 -10.64 -9.07
C GLY A 93 27.11 -10.16 -8.69
N THR A 94 28.09 -11.05 -8.75
CA THR A 94 29.52 -10.74 -8.54
C THR A 94 30.21 -10.51 -9.89
N ALA A 95 31.45 -9.98 -9.86
CA ALA A 95 32.26 -9.78 -11.07
C ALA A 95 32.53 -11.11 -11.81
N GLU A 96 32.69 -12.22 -11.08
CA GLU A 96 32.96 -13.54 -11.65
C GLU A 96 31.70 -14.21 -12.21
N HIS A 97 30.53 -13.91 -11.66
CA HIS A 97 29.25 -14.48 -12.09
C HIS A 97 28.19 -13.38 -12.30
N PRO A 98 28.32 -12.59 -13.38
CA PRO A 98 27.38 -11.51 -13.67
C PRO A 98 26.01 -12.07 -14.07
N GLN A 99 24.96 -11.60 -13.41
CA GLN A 99 23.60 -12.13 -13.53
C GLN A 99 22.82 -11.45 -14.68
N LYS A 100 23.40 -11.45 -15.89
CA LYS A 100 22.93 -10.66 -17.05
C LYS A 100 21.48 -10.96 -17.45
N MET A 101 21.08 -12.24 -17.45
CA MET A 101 19.71 -12.65 -17.79
C MET A 101 18.72 -12.18 -16.72
N ARG A 102 19.02 -12.42 -15.43
CA ARG A 102 18.19 -11.99 -14.30
C ARG A 102 17.98 -10.48 -14.31
N ARG A 103 19.04 -9.70 -14.56
CA ARG A 103 18.95 -8.24 -14.71
C ARG A 103 18.02 -7.82 -15.84
N LYS A 104 18.11 -8.45 -17.02
CA LYS A 104 17.20 -8.19 -18.14
C LYS A 104 15.75 -8.47 -17.76
N ILE A 105 15.50 -9.62 -17.13
CA ILE A 105 14.18 -10.01 -16.66
C ILE A 105 13.63 -8.95 -15.69
N ILE A 106 14.40 -8.59 -14.65
CA ILE A 106 14.00 -7.56 -13.67
C ILE A 106 13.71 -6.23 -14.36
N MET A 107 14.57 -5.79 -15.28
CA MET A 107 14.35 -4.53 -16.02
C MET A 107 13.07 -4.55 -16.85
N VAL A 108 12.79 -5.65 -17.56
CA VAL A 108 11.55 -5.79 -18.33
C VAL A 108 10.34 -5.72 -17.40
N PHE A 109 10.35 -6.43 -16.27
CA PHE A 109 9.26 -6.35 -15.29
C PHE A 109 9.07 -4.94 -14.71
N VAL A 110 10.16 -4.23 -14.39
CA VAL A 110 10.09 -2.84 -13.90
C VAL A 110 9.51 -1.91 -14.97
N LEU A 111 9.93 -2.05 -16.24
CA LEU A 111 9.40 -1.25 -17.34
C LEU A 111 7.92 -1.53 -17.60
N LEU A 112 7.51 -2.81 -17.57
CA LEU A 112 6.11 -3.20 -17.68
C LEU A 112 5.28 -2.65 -16.51
N TRP A 113 5.83 -2.66 -15.29
CA TRP A 113 5.15 -2.10 -14.13
C TRP A 113 5.00 -0.58 -14.21
N ILE A 114 6.03 0.14 -14.64
CA ILE A 114 5.97 1.60 -14.88
C ILE A 114 4.95 1.91 -15.99
N LEU A 115 4.99 1.17 -17.09
CA LEU A 115 4.02 1.32 -18.18
C LEU A 115 2.59 1.10 -17.67
N LEU A 116 2.36 0.03 -16.91
CA LEU A 116 1.06 -0.24 -16.31
C LEU A 116 0.63 0.89 -15.37
N ALA A 117 1.52 1.41 -14.52
CA ALA A 117 1.21 2.51 -13.61
C ALA A 117 0.84 3.82 -14.37
N ILE A 118 1.48 4.09 -15.51
CA ILE A 118 1.16 5.24 -16.37
C ILE A 118 -0.17 5.05 -17.11
N LEU A 119 -0.45 3.83 -17.58
CA LEU A 119 -1.68 3.50 -18.28
C LEU A 119 -2.88 3.30 -17.34
N PHE A 120 -2.63 2.98 -16.07
CA PHE A 120 -3.65 2.68 -15.08
C PHE A 120 -4.73 3.77 -14.95
N PRO A 121 -4.40 5.09 -14.87
CA PRO A 121 -5.40 6.16 -14.88
C PRO A 121 -6.29 6.20 -16.12
N LEU A 122 -5.83 5.70 -17.28
CA LEU A 122 -6.61 5.66 -18.52
C LEU A 122 -7.61 4.49 -18.53
N LEU A 123 -7.37 3.45 -17.72
CA LEU A 123 -8.25 2.30 -17.56
C LEU A 123 -9.36 2.54 -16.54
N ILE A 124 -9.28 3.62 -15.75
CA ILE A 124 -10.35 4.03 -14.83
C ILE A 124 -11.49 4.59 -15.69
N PRO A 125 -12.67 3.93 -15.74
CA PRO A 125 -13.82 4.49 -16.42
C PRO A 125 -14.10 5.86 -15.83
N LYS A 126 -14.05 6.90 -16.65
CA LYS A 126 -14.51 8.23 -16.23
C LYS A 126 -16.00 8.09 -16.00
N GLY A 127 -16.41 7.96 -14.73
CA GLY A 127 -17.82 7.94 -14.38
C GLY A 127 -18.50 9.14 -15.01
N THR A 128 -19.53 8.91 -15.81
CA THR A 128 -20.46 9.95 -16.24
C THR A 128 -21.05 10.55 -14.97
N MET A 129 -20.66 11.79 -14.67
CA MET A 129 -21.43 12.63 -13.75
C MET A 129 -22.79 12.92 -14.35
#